data_AF-A0A645FD56-F1
#
_entry.id   AF-A0A645FD56-F1
#
_cell.length_a   1.000
_cell.length_b   1.000
_cell.length_c   1.000
_cell.angle_alpha   90.00
_cell.angle_beta   90.00
_cell.angle_gamma   90.00
#
_symmetry.space_group_name_H-M   'P 1'
#
loop_
_entity.id
_entity.type
_entity.pdbx_description
1 polymer ?
#
loop_
_entity_poly.entity_id
_entity_poly.type
_entity_poly.pdbx_seq_one_letter_code
_entity_poly.pdbx_strand_id
1 'polypeptide(L)'
;MSFEREKRYWENQLYWMIKYKDEYVCFILINGTGAEEKFAPLTIWSDDSNSDWYADSLLDEHLKVIVWKNVDFCEHCGSCDGGRQKIIFDKVFDNVCLTTFRFINPDGEVFECIKKLLEVKKDYILNSI
;
A
#
# COMPACT_ATOMS: atom_id res chain seq x y z
N MET A 1 -2.46 -16.72 -3.61
CA MET A 1 -2.32 -15.64 -2.61
C MET A 1 -2.40 -16.29 -1.24
N SER A 2 -1.60 -15.81 -0.28
CA SER A 2 -1.74 -16.15 1.13
C SER A 2 -2.22 -14.93 1.91
N PHE A 3 -2.95 -15.19 3.00
CA PHE A 3 -3.47 -14.17 3.91
C PHE A 3 -2.97 -14.54 5.30
N GLU A 4 -2.03 -13.74 5.80
CA GLU A 4 -1.32 -14.02 7.03
C GLU A 4 -1.62 -12.92 8.04
N ARG A 5 -2.24 -13.27 9.16
CA ARG A 5 -2.39 -12.32 10.26
C ARG A 5 -1.04 -12.11 10.94
N GLU A 6 -0.69 -10.85 11.23
CA GLU A 6 0.52 -10.53 12.02
C GLU A 6 0.35 -11.05 13.45
N LYS A 7 1.42 -11.67 13.97
CA LYS A 7 1.42 -12.36 15.28
C LYS A 7 2.46 -11.80 16.25
N ARG A 8 3.15 -10.72 15.87
CA ARG A 8 4.17 -10.07 16.69
C ARG A 8 3.69 -8.68 17.11
N TYR A 9 4.25 -7.65 16.48
CA TYR A 9 4.08 -6.25 16.87
C TYR A 9 2.62 -5.79 16.91
N TRP A 10 1.81 -6.30 15.98
CA TRP A 10 0.39 -6.00 15.85
C TRP A 10 -0.52 -7.20 16.12
N GLU A 11 -0.12 -8.12 17.01
CA GLU A 11 -0.92 -9.31 17.36
C GLU A 11 -2.34 -8.98 17.84
N ASN A 12 -2.49 -7.85 18.55
CA ASN A 12 -3.75 -7.36 19.10
C ASN A 12 -4.59 -6.58 18.09
N GLN A 13 -4.03 -6.28 16.91
CA GLN A 13 -4.75 -5.64 15.81
C GLN A 13 -5.31 -6.71 14.86
N LEU A 14 -6.36 -6.37 14.11
CA LEU A 14 -6.81 -7.17 12.97
C LEU A 14 -6.02 -6.77 11.72
N TYR A 15 -4.71 -7.03 11.78
CA TYR A 15 -3.77 -6.72 10.71
C TYR A 15 -3.38 -7.95 9.90
N TRP A 16 -3.52 -7.84 8.58
CA TRP A 16 -3.29 -8.91 7.61
C TRP A 16 -2.24 -8.51 6.59
N MET A 17 -1.29 -9.40 6.38
CA MET A 17 -0.31 -9.35 5.30
C MET A 17 -0.79 -10.24 4.16
N ILE A 18 -0.94 -9.66 2.97
CA ILE A 18 -1.40 -10.39 1.79
C ILE A 18 -0.19 -10.59 0.87
N LYS A 19 0.10 -11.84 0.54
CA LYS A 19 1.24 -12.21 -0.31
C LYS A 19 0.83 -12.96 -1.57
N TYR A 20 1.69 -12.86 -2.58
CA TYR A 20 1.61 -13.63 -3.82
C TYR A 20 3.02 -14.07 -4.22
N LYS A 21 3.23 -15.38 -4.43
CA LYS A 21 4.58 -15.98 -4.63
C LYS A 21 5.59 -15.51 -3.56
N ASP A 22 5.17 -15.53 -2.29
CA ASP A 22 5.94 -15.10 -1.11
C ASP A 22 6.33 -13.60 -1.05
N GLU A 23 5.96 -12.81 -2.05
CA GLU A 23 6.11 -11.35 -2.07
C GLU A 23 4.88 -10.63 -1.53
N TYR A 24 5.06 -9.53 -0.80
CA TYR A 24 3.95 -8.71 -0.30
C TYR A 24 3.23 -7.99 -1.45
N VAL A 25 1.91 -8.07 -1.44
CA VAL A 25 1.02 -7.39 -2.39
C VAL A 25 0.35 -6.19 -1.73
N CYS A 26 -0.18 -6.38 -0.53
CA CYS A 26 -0.77 -5.31 0.28
C CYS A 26 -0.92 -5.73 1.74
N PHE A 27 -1.27 -4.77 2.58
CA PHE A 27 -1.60 -4.98 3.99
C PHE A 27 -2.97 -4.39 4.31
N ILE A 28 -3.70 -5.03 5.22
CA ILE A 28 -5.03 -4.60 5.63
C ILE A 28 -5.10 -4.50 7.15
N LEU A 29 -5.52 -3.34 7.66
CA LEU A 29 -5.91 -3.15 9.06
C LEU A 29 -7.42 -2.94 9.15
N ILE A 30 -8.07 -3.73 10.00
CA ILE A 30 -9.49 -3.57 10.34
C ILE A 30 -9.60 -3.07 11.77
N ASN A 31 -10.39 -2.01 11.97
CA ASN A 31 -10.67 -1.41 13.28
C ASN A 31 -9.40 -1.21 14.12
N GLY A 32 -8.44 -0.45 13.57
CA GLY A 32 -7.23 -0.08 14.32
C GLY A 32 -7.57 0.48 15.69
N THR A 33 -6.79 0.10 16.70
CA THR A 33 -6.96 0.51 18.10
C THR A 33 -5.73 1.22 18.62
N GLY A 34 -5.84 2.03 19.69
CA GLY A 34 -4.70 2.78 20.23
C GLY A 34 -4.22 3.88 19.28
N ALA A 35 -2.93 3.92 18.97
CA ALA A 35 -2.36 4.94 18.07
C ALA A 35 -2.92 4.84 16.63
N GLU A 36 -3.42 3.67 16.27
CA GLU A 36 -3.96 3.31 14.97
C GLU A 36 -5.48 3.56 14.86
N GLU A 37 -6.14 4.12 15.89
CA GLU A 37 -7.59 4.44 15.83
C GLU A 37 -7.96 5.36 14.66
N LYS A 38 -7.04 6.25 14.27
CA LYS A 38 -7.19 7.14 13.10
C LYS A 38 -7.30 6.38 11.77
N PHE A 39 -6.99 5.08 11.74
CA PHE A 39 -7.01 4.20 10.58
C PHE A 39 -8.26 3.30 10.53
N ALA A 40 -9.18 3.44 11.48
CA ALA A 40 -10.43 2.69 11.52
C ALA A 40 -11.52 3.30 10.61
N PRO A 41 -12.53 2.52 10.17
CA PRO A 41 -12.65 1.07 10.32
C PRO A 41 -11.76 0.23 9.40
N LEU A 42 -11.22 0.79 8.32
CA LEU A 42 -10.43 0.03 7.35
C LEU A 42 -9.30 0.87 6.78
N THR A 43 -8.09 0.31 6.79
CA THR A 43 -6.97 0.85 6.03
C THR A 43 -6.30 -0.23 5.21
N ILE A 44 -5.97 0.10 3.96
CA ILE A 44 -5.21 -0.75 3.06
C ILE A 44 -3.91 -0.02 2.71
N TRP A 45 -2.77 -0.66 2.96
CA TRP A 45 -1.48 -0.20 2.46
C TRP A 45 -1.07 -1.03 1.25
N SER A 46 -0.32 -0.43 0.33
CA SER A 46 0.38 -1.18 -0.71
C SER A 46 1.53 -2.01 -0.12
N ASP A 47 2.30 -2.65 -0.98
CA ASP A 47 3.54 -3.34 -0.60
C ASP A 47 4.58 -2.40 0.03
N ASP A 48 5.53 -3.01 0.74
CA ASP A 48 6.67 -2.39 1.43
C ASP A 48 7.97 -2.46 0.63
N SER A 49 7.90 -2.76 -0.68
CA SER A 49 9.10 -2.92 -1.51
C SER A 49 9.63 -1.58 -2.02
N ASN A 50 10.94 -1.53 -2.28
CA ASN A 50 11.58 -0.39 -2.96
C ASN A 50 11.40 -0.43 -4.49
N SER A 51 10.52 -1.28 -5.01
CA SER A 51 10.33 -1.43 -6.45
C SER A 51 9.23 -0.49 -6.97
N ASP A 52 9.50 0.17 -8.09
CA ASP A 52 8.54 1.01 -8.80
C ASP A 52 7.70 0.16 -9.76
N TRP A 53 7.08 -0.92 -9.26
CA TRP A 53 6.28 -1.86 -10.06
C TRP A 53 5.06 -1.22 -10.77
N TYR A 54 4.72 -0.01 -10.37
CA TYR A 54 3.69 0.82 -10.98
C TYR A 54 4.20 1.72 -12.12
N ALA A 55 5.52 1.89 -12.30
CA ALA A 55 6.09 2.84 -13.26
C ALA A 55 5.64 2.57 -14.71
N ASP A 56 5.61 1.30 -15.12
CA ASP A 56 5.23 0.89 -16.48
C ASP A 56 3.73 0.61 -16.64
N SER A 57 2.92 0.83 -15.60
CA SER A 57 1.50 0.45 -15.65
C SER A 57 0.69 1.41 -16.53
N LEU A 58 -0.21 0.84 -17.34
CA LEU A 58 -1.18 1.59 -18.15
C LEU A 58 -2.45 1.93 -17.37
N LEU A 59 -2.33 2.35 -16.10
CA LEU A 59 -3.46 2.92 -15.37
C LEU A 59 -3.93 4.19 -16.09
N ASP A 60 -5.25 4.33 -16.25
CA ASP A 60 -5.82 5.53 -16.85
C ASP A 60 -5.58 6.76 -15.96
N GLU A 61 -5.62 7.95 -16.58
CA GLU A 61 -5.31 9.22 -15.89
C GLU A 61 -6.22 9.50 -14.69
N HIS A 62 -7.48 9.07 -14.74
CA HIS A 62 -8.41 9.26 -13.62
C HIS A 62 -7.98 8.42 -12.42
N LEU A 63 -7.59 7.16 -12.63
CA LEU A 63 -7.06 6.32 -11.57
C LEU A 63 -5.71 6.81 -11.04
N LYS A 64 -4.82 7.33 -11.89
CA LYS A 64 -3.56 7.94 -11.43
C LYS A 64 -3.84 9.07 -10.45
N VAL A 65 -4.84 9.91 -10.70
CA VAL A 65 -5.25 10.98 -9.77
C VAL A 65 -5.74 10.42 -8.43
N ILE A 66 -6.50 9.31 -8.43
CA ILE A 66 -6.92 8.64 -7.20
C ILE A 66 -5.70 8.12 -6.43
N VAL A 67 -4.77 7.44 -7.11
CA VAL A 67 -3.57 6.90 -6.48
C VAL A 67 -2.70 8.01 -5.90
N TRP A 68 -2.47 9.10 -6.63
CA TRP A 68 -1.68 10.24 -6.14
C TRP A 68 -2.27 10.90 -4.89
N LYS A 69 -3.60 10.92 -4.75
CA LYS A 69 -4.27 11.43 -3.52
C LYS A 69 -4.05 10.51 -2.31
N ASN A 70 -3.70 9.25 -2.54
CA ASN A 70 -3.50 8.23 -1.51
C ASN A 70 -2.02 7.82 -1.38
N VAL A 71 -1.10 8.66 -1.86
CA VAL A 71 0.33 8.48 -1.58
C VAL A 71 0.54 8.56 -0.08
N ASP A 72 1.24 7.56 0.43
CA ASP A 72 1.52 7.42 1.83
C ASP A 72 2.76 8.23 2.20
N PHE A 73 2.59 9.35 2.91
CA PHE A 73 3.72 10.16 3.37
C PHE A 73 4.26 9.66 4.72
N CYS A 74 5.58 9.69 4.88
CA CYS A 74 6.25 9.22 6.07
C CYS A 74 5.89 10.08 7.29
N GLU A 75 5.43 9.41 8.36
CA GLU A 75 5.11 10.03 9.66
C GLU A 75 6.25 9.90 10.68
N HIS A 76 7.46 9.48 10.25
CA HIS A 76 8.61 9.23 11.12
C HIS A 76 8.32 8.28 12.30
N CYS A 77 7.63 7.17 12.01
CA CYS A 77 7.23 6.19 13.02
C CYS A 77 8.38 5.37 13.65
N GLY A 78 9.60 5.48 13.11
CA GLY A 78 10.79 4.76 13.60
C GLY A 78 10.98 3.35 13.04
N SER A 79 10.10 2.88 12.15
CA SER A 79 10.22 1.54 11.53
C SER A 79 11.26 1.45 10.41
N CYS A 80 11.73 2.58 9.88
CA CYS A 80 12.73 2.67 8.81
C CYS A 80 13.51 3.99 8.90
N ASP A 81 14.48 4.20 7.99
CA ASP A 81 15.32 5.40 7.93
C ASP A 81 14.57 6.71 7.59
N GLY A 82 13.25 6.63 7.33
CA GLY A 82 12.40 7.78 7.03
C GLY A 82 11.87 7.79 5.59
N GLY A 83 11.16 8.87 5.27
CA GLY A 83 10.53 9.05 3.96
C GLY A 83 11.54 9.25 2.83
N ARG A 84 11.15 8.84 1.63
CA ARG A 84 12.02 8.80 0.44
C ARG A 84 11.38 9.55 -0.71
N GLN A 85 12.22 10.02 -1.63
CA GLN A 85 11.73 10.47 -2.92
C GLN A 85 11.32 9.25 -3.76
N LYS A 86 10.13 9.29 -4.37
CA LYS A 86 9.61 8.28 -5.31
C LYS A 86 9.02 8.95 -6.54
N ILE A 87 9.14 8.31 -7.70
CA ILE A 87 8.46 8.73 -8.94
C ILE A 87 7.27 7.81 -9.14
N ILE A 88 6.05 8.35 -9.07
CA ILE A 88 4.80 7.60 -9.13
C ILE A 88 4.02 8.04 -10.37
N PHE A 89 3.90 7.17 -11.37
CA PHE A 89 3.29 7.47 -12.68
C PHE A 89 3.77 8.80 -13.27
N ASP A 90 5.09 8.98 -13.35
CA ASP A 90 5.76 10.19 -13.87
C ASP A 90 5.74 11.43 -12.96
N LYS A 91 5.15 11.35 -11.77
CA LYS A 91 5.15 12.46 -10.80
C LYS A 91 6.10 12.19 -9.65
N VAL A 92 6.97 13.16 -9.36
CA VAL A 92 7.89 13.10 -8.21
C VAL A 92 7.15 13.45 -6.92
N PHE A 93 7.34 12.61 -5.89
CA PHE A 93 6.87 12.85 -4.54
C PHE A 93 8.05 12.70 -3.57
N ASP A 94 8.22 13.69 -2.68
CA ASP A 94 9.19 13.62 -1.60
C ASP A 94 8.55 13.09 -0.32
N ASN A 95 9.38 12.56 0.59
CA ASN A 95 8.96 12.07 1.90
C ASN A 95 7.87 10.97 1.87
N VAL A 96 7.91 10.09 0.87
CA VAL A 96 7.00 8.93 0.76
C VAL A 96 7.44 7.82 1.69
N CYS A 97 6.48 7.19 2.38
CA CYS A 97 6.68 6.05 3.26
C CYS A 97 7.19 4.81 2.50
N LEU A 98 7.64 3.80 3.23
CA LEU A 98 8.07 2.53 2.66
C LEU A 98 6.89 1.85 1.93
N THR A 99 5.74 1.74 2.60
CA THR A 99 4.45 1.51 1.96
C THR A 99 4.14 2.71 1.07
N THR A 100 4.06 2.53 -0.25
CA THR A 100 3.91 3.65 -1.19
C THR A 100 2.53 4.30 -1.13
N PHE A 101 1.48 3.50 -0.89
CA PHE A 101 0.10 3.98 -0.88
C PHE A 101 -0.62 3.57 0.40
N ARG A 102 -1.48 4.47 0.90
CA ARG A 102 -2.30 4.28 2.10
C ARG A 102 -3.73 4.74 1.80
N PHE A 103 -4.65 3.80 1.79
CA PHE A 103 -6.06 4.03 1.53
C PHE A 103 -6.84 3.86 2.82
N ILE A 104 -7.27 4.98 3.41
CA ILE A 104 -8.07 4.99 4.66
C ILE A 104 -9.54 5.12 4.28
N ASN A 105 -10.36 4.16 4.71
CA ASN A 105 -11.80 4.09 4.46
C ASN A 105 -12.18 4.34 3.00
N PRO A 106 -11.59 3.58 2.05
CA PRO A 106 -11.85 3.79 0.63
C PRO A 106 -13.34 3.61 0.31
N ASP A 107 -13.86 4.51 -0.53
CA ASP A 107 -15.19 4.34 -1.12
C ASP A 107 -15.17 3.33 -2.28
N GLY A 108 -16.31 3.13 -2.93
CA GLY A 108 -16.43 2.15 -4.02
C GLY A 108 -15.49 2.42 -5.20
N GLU A 109 -15.27 3.69 -5.55
CA GLU A 109 -14.39 4.06 -6.67
C GLU A 109 -12.92 3.83 -6.30
N VAL A 110 -12.52 4.27 -5.10
CA VAL A 110 -11.17 4.03 -4.59
C VAL A 110 -10.90 2.53 -4.46
N PHE A 111 -11.89 1.73 -4.05
CA PHE A 111 -11.75 0.26 -4.00
C PHE A 111 -11.48 -0.37 -5.37
N GLU A 112 -12.17 0.06 -6.43
CA GLU A 112 -11.89 -0.42 -7.78
C GLU A 112 -10.49 -0.02 -8.24
N CYS A 113 -10.03 1.18 -7.87
CA CYS A 113 -8.67 1.62 -8.10
C CYS A 113 -7.64 0.73 -7.38
N ILE A 114 -7.87 0.42 -6.10
CA ILE A 114 -7.02 -0.48 -5.31
C ILE A 114 -6.93 -1.85 -6.00
N LYS A 115 -8.06 -2.44 -6.41
CA LYS A 115 -8.06 -3.75 -7.08
C LYS A 115 -7.17 -3.76 -8.32
N LYS A 116 -7.32 -2.77 -9.20
CA LYS A 116 -6.48 -2.64 -10.41
C LYS A 116 -5.01 -2.51 -10.05
N LEU A 117 -4.70 -1.71 -9.03
CA LEU A 117 -3.34 -1.50 -8.56
C LEU A 117 -2.71 -2.79 -8.01
N LEU A 118 -3.48 -3.62 -7.29
CA LEU A 118 -3.01 -4.94 -6.82
C LEU A 118 -2.80 -5.93 -7.97
N GLU A 119 -3.59 -5.87 -9.03
CA GLU A 119 -3.35 -6.68 -10.24
C GLU A 119 -2.02 -6.29 -10.91
N VAL A 120 -1.73 -5.00 -11.05
CA VAL A 120 -0.41 -4.53 -11.55
C VAL A 120 0.73 -5.07 -10.67
N LYS A 121 0.60 -5.01 -9.34
CA LYS A 121 1.62 -5.57 -8.43
C LYS A 121 1.80 -7.07 -8.62
N LYS A 122 0.71 -7.82 -8.79
CA LYS A 122 0.77 -9.27 -9.04
C LYS A 122 1.44 -9.58 -10.37
N ASP A 123 1.12 -8.84 -11.43
CA ASP A 123 1.74 -8.99 -12.75
C ASP A 123 3.24 -8.68 -12.69
N TYR A 124 3.64 -7.66 -11.94
CA TYR A 124 5.06 -7.39 -11.69
C TYR A 124 5.75 -8.57 -10.99
N ILE A 125 5.17 -9.10 -9.91
CA ILE A 125 5.72 -10.28 -9.21
C ILE A 125 5.81 -11.50 -10.13
N LEU A 126 4.84 -11.68 -11.04
CA LEU A 126 4.85 -12.77 -12.01
C LEU A 126 6.02 -12.68 -12.99
N ASN A 127 6.33 -11.49 -13.46
CA ASN A 127 7.29 -11.23 -14.54
C ASN A 127 8.69 -10.82 -14.04
N SER A 128 8.87 -10.61 -12.73
CA SER A 128 10.18 -10.30 -12.12
C SER A 128 11.03 -11.54 -11.81
N ILE A 129 10.60 -12.73 -12.26
CA ILE A 129 11.28 -14.03 -12.08
C ILE A 129 11.81 -14.52 -13.42
#